data_AF-A0A0C9Z0Z6-F1
#
_entry.id   AF-A0A0C9Z0Z6-F1
#
_cell.length_a   1.000
_cell.length_b   1.000
_cell.length_c   1.000
_cell.angle_alpha   90.00
_cell.angle_beta   90.00
_cell.angle_gamma   90.00
#
_symmetry.space_group_name_H-M   'P 1'
#
loop_
_entity.id
_entity.type
_entity.pdbx_description
1 polymer ?
#
loop_
_entity_poly.entity_id
_entity_poly.type
_entity_poly.pdbx_seq_one_letter_code
_entity_poly.pdbx_strand_id
1 'polypeptide(L)'
;MSTHVVASSEIDQVRKSLLAWYDKVHDVRGMPWRKRYDPSLGREARAQRAYEVWISEIMLQQTQVVTVIPYYNRWMAKFPSIADLAGSDIETVNGLWKGLGYYSRAARLLKAAQKVVKELDGRLPDNAKDMQAKIPGVGRYSAGAICSIAYNESVPVLDGNVHRLLSRFLALHAPPKGKQTLDILWAGATAFVQNSSRPGDINQALIELGSTVCKVREPACSGCAISSWCQAYRRTRGASSQDGKGHDADIEELCTLCEPLPVDEEEAGLVTLYPMKVGRKKAREELDIVNVVEWRRGDNSERWFILVRRPEGGLLAGLHEFPTVAAVSDSLAASKDDPVILDKLLATLFVDPPTLFLKDSNSQKVNCEATGTLRVAMIRPVGDVVHVFSHIKKTYRVQWVILEGGGDKPPKPQGESCLPTVPTREMIEEDGKDKRRKVSRASKGGNASTSAAQWVPLDEVESTNIGTGVMKVWKLTKALWE
;
A
#
# COMPACT_ATOMS: atom_id res chain seq x y z
N MET A 1 -12.85 -0.84 -37.38
CA MET A 1 -11.82 0.01 -36.73
C MET A 1 -12.35 0.39 -35.35
N SER A 2 -11.54 0.35 -34.29
CA SER A 2 -12.02 0.64 -32.93
C SER A 2 -12.54 2.09 -32.84
N THR A 3 -13.78 2.27 -32.37
CA THR A 3 -14.41 3.58 -32.11
C THR A 3 -13.80 4.29 -30.91
N HIS A 4 -12.94 3.62 -30.13
CA HIS A 4 -12.32 4.12 -28.92
C HIS A 4 -10.92 4.69 -29.18
N VAL A 5 -10.82 5.68 -30.06
CA VAL A 5 -9.55 6.33 -30.40
C VAL A 5 -9.65 7.83 -30.16
N VAL A 6 -8.55 8.42 -29.70
CA VAL A 6 -8.39 9.88 -29.63
C VAL A 6 -8.05 10.37 -31.04
N ALA A 7 -8.97 11.09 -31.68
CA ALA A 7 -8.77 11.57 -33.05
C ALA A 7 -7.64 12.59 -33.13
N SER A 8 -6.66 12.34 -34.02
CA SER A 8 -5.51 13.24 -34.22
C SER A 8 -5.90 14.64 -34.68
N SER A 9 -7.04 14.79 -35.36
CA SER A 9 -7.54 16.09 -35.84
C SER A 9 -8.00 17.04 -34.73
N GLU A 10 -8.36 16.50 -33.56
CA GLU A 10 -8.95 17.28 -32.45
C GLU A 10 -7.99 17.41 -31.26
N ILE A 11 -6.91 16.62 -31.23
CA ILE A 11 -6.09 16.46 -30.04
C ILE A 11 -5.39 17.77 -29.63
N ASP A 12 -5.02 18.61 -30.58
CA ASP A 12 -4.35 19.88 -30.28
C ASP A 12 -5.30 20.88 -29.61
N GLN A 13 -6.58 20.92 -30.00
CA GLN A 13 -7.58 21.75 -29.31
C GLN A 13 -7.87 21.20 -27.91
N VAL A 14 -7.97 19.87 -27.76
CA VAL A 14 -8.14 19.22 -26.46
C VAL A 14 -6.97 19.56 -25.53
N ARG A 15 -5.72 19.42 -26.00
CA ARG A 15 -4.51 19.76 -25.24
C ARG A 15 -4.49 21.23 -24.84
N LYS A 16 -4.81 22.13 -25.76
CA LYS A 16 -4.85 23.57 -25.49
C LYS A 16 -5.86 23.90 -24.39
N SER A 17 -7.06 23.32 -24.45
CA SER A 17 -8.09 23.50 -23.42
C SER A 17 -7.66 22.93 -22.06
N LEU A 18 -7.11 21.70 -22.07
CA LEU A 18 -6.62 21.03 -20.86
C LEU A 18 -5.50 21.81 -20.18
N LEU A 19 -4.50 22.27 -20.94
CA LEU A 19 -3.37 23.03 -20.41
C LEU A 19 -3.81 24.42 -19.92
N ALA A 20 -4.70 25.10 -20.65
CA ALA A 20 -5.22 26.40 -20.21
C ALA A 20 -6.01 26.30 -18.88
N TRP A 21 -6.72 25.19 -18.67
CA TRP A 21 -7.33 24.89 -17.37
C TRP A 21 -6.28 24.55 -16.32
N TYR A 22 -5.32 23.68 -16.65
CA TYR A 22 -4.29 23.25 -15.71
C TYR A 22 -3.42 24.40 -15.23
N ASP A 23 -3.04 25.33 -16.10
CA ASP A 23 -2.26 26.53 -15.75
C ASP A 23 -2.96 27.41 -14.70
N LYS A 24 -4.30 27.36 -14.59
CA LYS A 24 -5.07 28.08 -13.56
C LYS A 24 -5.14 27.34 -12.22
N VAL A 25 -5.07 26.01 -12.25
CA VAL A 25 -5.23 25.16 -11.05
C VAL A 25 -3.92 24.53 -10.55
N HIS A 26 -2.83 24.67 -11.31
CA HIS A 26 -1.53 24.06 -11.07
C HIS A 26 -1.07 24.23 -9.60
N ASP A 27 -1.13 25.47 -9.12
CA ASP A 27 -0.60 25.89 -7.81
C ASP A 27 -1.63 25.84 -6.68
N VAL A 28 -2.92 25.67 -6.98
CA VAL A 28 -4.04 25.75 -6.00
C VAL A 28 -3.88 24.77 -4.84
N ARG A 29 -3.23 23.63 -5.08
CA ARG A 29 -3.07 22.56 -4.10
C ARG A 29 -1.84 22.68 -3.21
N GLY A 30 -0.94 23.63 -3.48
CA GLY A 30 0.27 23.84 -2.68
C GLY A 30 1.16 22.60 -2.59
N MET A 31 1.26 21.80 -3.66
CA MET A 31 2.09 20.60 -3.68
C MET A 31 3.58 20.98 -3.82
N PRO A 32 4.43 20.74 -2.80
CA PRO A 32 5.83 21.19 -2.82
C PRO A 32 6.68 20.51 -3.90
N TRP A 33 6.30 19.30 -4.33
CA TRP A 33 6.94 18.58 -5.43
C TRP A 33 6.49 19.06 -6.81
N ARG A 34 5.47 19.90 -6.93
CA ARG A 34 4.94 20.37 -8.21
C ARG A 34 5.62 21.68 -8.61
N LYS A 35 6.64 21.58 -9.47
CA LYS A 35 7.39 22.72 -10.03
C LYS A 35 7.20 22.75 -11.55
N ARG A 36 7.13 23.95 -12.13
CA ARG A 36 7.08 24.12 -13.58
C ARG A 36 8.35 23.55 -14.21
N TYR A 37 8.21 22.97 -15.41
CA TYR A 37 9.36 22.51 -16.17
C TYR A 37 10.25 23.71 -16.57
N ASP A 38 11.55 23.57 -16.34
CA ASP A 38 12.55 24.58 -16.70
C ASP A 38 13.57 23.95 -17.68
N PRO A 39 13.55 24.34 -18.96
CA PRO A 39 14.46 23.80 -19.96
C PRO A 39 15.92 24.22 -19.75
N SER A 40 16.17 25.28 -18.97
CA SER A 40 17.52 25.81 -18.71
C SER A 40 18.29 24.98 -17.67
N LEU A 41 17.62 24.09 -16.93
CA LEU A 41 18.26 23.25 -15.93
C LEU A 41 19.34 22.38 -16.55
N GLY A 42 20.56 22.51 -16.04
CA GLY A 42 21.66 21.60 -16.34
C GLY A 42 21.42 20.18 -15.83
N ARG A 43 22.31 19.26 -16.20
CA ARG A 43 22.21 17.82 -15.91
C ARG A 43 21.98 17.51 -14.43
N GLU A 44 22.74 18.12 -13.52
CA GLU A 44 22.61 17.88 -12.08
C GLU A 44 21.28 18.39 -11.50
N ALA A 45 20.89 19.60 -11.86
CA ALA A 45 19.63 20.18 -11.38
C ALA A 45 18.42 19.37 -11.89
N ARG A 46 18.52 18.83 -13.11
CA ARG A 46 17.49 17.95 -13.68
C ARG A 46 17.45 16.57 -12.99
N ALA A 47 18.61 16.00 -12.65
CA ALA A 47 18.70 14.77 -11.86
C ALA A 47 18.12 14.97 -10.44
N GLN A 48 18.43 16.11 -9.80
CA GLN A 48 17.82 16.50 -8.53
C GLN A 48 16.30 16.64 -8.65
N ARG A 49 15.82 17.26 -9.73
CA ARG A 49 14.38 17.35 -10.01
C ARG A 49 13.74 15.96 -10.17
N ALA A 50 14.40 15.02 -10.82
CA ALA A 50 13.93 13.65 -10.94
C ALA A 50 13.84 12.94 -9.59
N TYR A 51 14.79 13.16 -8.67
CA TYR A 51 14.72 12.67 -7.30
C TYR A 51 13.49 13.21 -6.56
N GLU A 52 13.28 14.53 -6.59
CA GLU A 52 12.13 15.17 -5.96
C GLU A 52 10.78 14.61 -6.45
N VAL A 53 10.65 14.43 -7.78
CA VAL A 53 9.44 13.85 -8.40
C VAL A 53 9.30 12.40 -7.99
N TRP A 54 10.37 11.61 -8.05
CA TRP A 54 10.36 10.19 -7.69
C TRP A 54 9.85 9.96 -6.27
N ILE A 55 10.35 10.70 -5.28
CA ILE A 55 9.90 10.58 -3.90
C ILE A 55 8.39 10.88 -3.78
N SER A 56 7.92 11.96 -4.41
CA SER A 56 6.50 12.30 -4.36
C SER A 56 5.61 11.24 -5.02
N GLU A 57 6.01 10.71 -6.17
CA GLU A 57 5.27 9.68 -6.90
C GLU A 57 5.15 8.39 -6.10
N ILE A 58 6.22 7.97 -5.41
CA ILE A 58 6.17 6.78 -4.55
C ILE A 58 5.29 7.02 -3.32
N MET A 59 5.34 8.21 -2.70
CA MET A 59 4.48 8.55 -1.57
C MET A 59 2.99 8.58 -1.97
N LEU A 60 2.66 9.14 -3.14
CA LEU A 60 1.29 9.30 -3.64
C LEU A 60 0.61 7.97 -4.04
N GLN A 61 1.36 6.87 -4.15
CA GLN A 61 0.76 5.56 -4.40
C GLN A 61 -0.25 5.21 -3.29
N GLN A 62 -1.53 5.16 -3.65
CA GLN A 62 -2.64 4.87 -2.74
C GLN A 62 -2.72 5.78 -1.50
N THR A 63 -2.15 6.99 -1.57
CA THR A 63 -2.12 7.95 -0.46
C THR A 63 -2.60 9.31 -0.96
N GLN A 64 -3.44 9.99 -0.17
CA GLN A 64 -3.99 11.29 -0.55
C GLN A 64 -2.92 12.39 -0.46
N VAL A 65 -2.94 13.34 -1.40
CA VAL A 65 -1.99 14.47 -1.46
C VAL A 65 -1.90 15.23 -0.13
N VAL A 66 -3.03 15.55 0.50
CA VAL A 66 -3.05 16.29 1.77
C VAL A 66 -2.31 15.57 2.88
N THR A 67 -2.33 14.23 2.85
CA THR A 67 -1.55 13.38 3.76
C THR A 67 -0.08 13.39 3.40
N VAL A 68 0.27 13.39 2.11
CA VAL A 68 1.66 13.31 1.64
C VAL A 68 2.45 14.60 1.89
N ILE A 69 1.84 15.79 1.78
CA ILE A 69 2.53 17.09 1.94
C ILE A 69 3.47 17.14 3.17
N PRO A 70 3.00 16.90 4.41
CA PRO A 70 3.88 16.98 5.58
C PRO A 70 4.97 15.89 5.60
N TYR A 71 4.71 14.70 5.02
CA TYR A 71 5.71 13.64 4.95
C TYR A 71 6.81 13.97 3.95
N TYR A 72 6.44 14.48 2.78
CA TYR A 72 7.38 14.92 1.77
C TYR A 72 8.29 16.02 2.30
N ASN A 73 7.74 17.02 2.99
CA ASN A 73 8.55 18.11 3.54
C ASN A 73 9.57 17.61 4.58
N ARG A 74 9.16 16.74 5.52
CA ARG A 74 10.11 16.14 6.48
C ARG A 74 11.15 15.25 5.80
N TRP A 75 10.73 14.49 4.79
CA TRP A 75 11.61 13.64 4.00
C TRP A 75 12.67 14.47 3.28
N MET A 76 12.28 15.48 2.53
CA MET A 76 13.20 16.34 1.78
C MET A 76 14.11 17.18 2.70
N ALA A 77 13.67 17.48 3.92
CA ALA A 77 14.53 18.13 4.92
C ALA A 77 15.64 17.20 5.44
N LYS A 78 15.34 15.90 5.62
CA LYS A 78 16.32 14.90 6.09
C LYS A 78 17.16 14.30 4.97
N PHE A 79 16.57 14.10 3.80
CA PHE A 79 17.20 13.55 2.61
C PHE A 79 17.02 14.53 1.43
N PRO A 80 17.79 15.62 1.37
CA PRO A 80 17.69 16.58 0.27
C PRO A 80 18.05 15.97 -1.08
N SER A 81 18.99 15.01 -1.13
CA SER A 81 19.43 14.34 -2.35
C SER A 81 19.29 12.82 -2.29
N ILE A 82 19.44 12.17 -3.44
CA ILE A 82 19.46 10.71 -3.53
C ILE A 82 20.67 10.11 -2.80
N ALA A 83 21.79 10.84 -2.70
CA ALA A 83 22.97 10.41 -1.95
C ALA A 83 22.70 10.37 -0.44
N ASP A 84 21.99 11.38 0.09
CA ASP A 84 21.59 11.42 1.50
C ASP A 84 20.68 10.25 1.86
N LEU A 85 19.72 9.93 0.99
CA LEU A 85 18.87 8.76 1.15
C LEU A 85 19.68 7.45 1.08
N ALA A 86 20.58 7.33 0.10
CA ALA A 86 21.39 6.12 -0.09
C ALA A 86 22.32 5.83 1.10
N GLY A 87 22.83 6.88 1.75
CA GLY A 87 23.70 6.79 2.92
C GLY A 87 22.97 6.51 4.25
N SER A 88 21.64 6.43 4.25
CA SER A 88 20.84 6.19 5.46
C SER A 88 20.65 4.70 5.77
N ASP A 89 20.28 4.40 7.01
CA ASP A 89 19.78 3.09 7.44
C ASP A 89 18.24 2.96 7.29
N ILE A 90 17.76 1.72 7.41
CA ILE A 90 16.34 1.38 7.26
C ILE A 90 15.50 1.85 8.46
N GLU A 91 16.06 1.91 9.67
CA GLU A 91 15.34 2.41 10.85
C GLU A 91 14.94 3.89 10.67
N THR A 92 15.87 4.74 10.23
CA THR A 92 15.67 6.16 9.96
C THR A 92 14.65 6.38 8.85
N VAL A 93 14.77 5.62 7.75
CA VAL A 93 13.83 5.67 6.62
C VAL A 93 12.42 5.27 7.06
N ASN A 94 12.28 4.18 7.82
CA ASN A 94 10.99 3.76 8.35
C ASN A 94 10.42 4.75 9.36
N GLY A 95 11.27 5.38 10.19
CA GLY A 95 10.88 6.43 11.12
C GLY A 95 10.20 7.62 10.42
N LEU A 96 10.76 8.07 9.29
CA LEU A 96 10.13 9.12 8.47
C LEU A 96 8.87 8.68 7.72
N TRP A 97 8.78 7.39 7.38
CA TRP A 97 7.63 6.80 6.70
C TRP A 97 6.49 6.39 7.64
N LYS A 98 6.74 6.40 8.95
CA LYS A 98 5.80 5.94 10.00
C LYS A 98 4.45 6.65 9.87
N GLY A 99 3.41 5.86 9.64
CA GLY A 99 2.03 6.34 9.46
C GLY A 99 1.58 6.53 8.01
N LEU A 100 2.47 6.51 7.02
CA LEU A 100 2.10 6.63 5.60
C LEU A 100 1.57 5.31 4.99
N GLY A 101 1.82 4.18 5.66
CA GLY A 101 1.42 2.86 5.21
C GLY A 101 2.28 2.31 4.06
N TYR A 102 2.12 1.01 3.77
CA TYR A 102 2.89 0.29 2.73
C TYR A 102 4.41 0.50 2.86
N TYR A 103 4.98 0.18 4.03
CA TYR A 103 6.40 0.39 4.38
C TYR A 103 7.40 -0.26 3.42
N SER A 104 7.00 -1.31 2.69
CA SER A 104 7.82 -1.89 1.63
C SER A 104 8.19 -0.88 0.53
N ARG A 105 7.41 0.21 0.35
CA ARG A 105 7.78 1.33 -0.53
C ARG A 105 9.03 2.06 -0.03
N ALA A 106 9.10 2.37 1.26
CA ALA A 106 10.24 3.06 1.87
C ALA A 106 11.53 2.21 1.76
N ALA A 107 11.42 0.92 2.08
CA ALA A 107 12.53 -0.02 1.94
C ALA A 107 13.01 -0.16 0.49
N ARG A 108 12.09 -0.12 -0.49
CA ARG A 108 12.45 -0.13 -1.92
C ARG A 108 13.10 1.18 -2.36
N LEU A 109 12.64 2.33 -1.86
CA LEU A 109 13.27 3.63 -2.12
C LEU A 109 14.73 3.62 -1.68
N LEU A 110 15.02 3.16 -0.45
CA LEU A 110 16.39 3.07 0.07
C LEU A 110 17.26 2.16 -0.82
N LYS A 111 16.79 0.94 -1.10
CA LYS A 111 17.52 -0.02 -1.96
C LYS A 111 17.76 0.53 -3.37
N ALA A 112 16.76 1.22 -3.94
CA ALA A 112 16.89 1.83 -5.25
C ALA A 112 17.87 3.02 -5.24
N ALA A 113 17.85 3.86 -4.21
CA ALA A 113 18.79 4.98 -4.06
C ALA A 113 20.24 4.49 -3.94
N GLN A 114 20.47 3.46 -3.11
CA GLN A 114 21.77 2.80 -2.99
C GLN A 114 22.26 2.25 -4.33
N LYS A 115 21.37 1.59 -5.09
CA LYS A 115 21.70 1.12 -6.44
C LYS A 115 22.06 2.27 -7.37
N VAL A 116 21.28 3.35 -7.38
CA VAL A 116 21.50 4.50 -8.27
C VAL A 116 22.83 5.18 -7.98
N VAL A 117 23.19 5.37 -6.71
CA VAL A 117 24.49 5.93 -6.32
C VAL A 117 25.64 5.01 -6.73
N LYS A 118 25.49 3.69 -6.54
CA LYS A 118 26.54 2.72 -6.84
C LYS A 118 26.75 2.45 -8.34
N GLU A 119 25.68 2.41 -9.12
CA GLU A 119 25.69 1.87 -10.49
C GLU A 119 25.34 2.90 -11.56
N LEU A 120 24.78 4.06 -11.20
CA LEU A 120 24.26 5.06 -12.14
C LEU A 120 24.74 6.48 -11.80
N ASP A 121 25.92 6.60 -11.19
CA ASP A 121 26.55 7.88 -10.82
C ASP A 121 25.64 8.82 -10.00
N GLY A 122 24.74 8.26 -9.19
CA GLY A 122 23.79 9.05 -8.40
C GLY A 122 22.69 9.71 -9.22
N ARG A 123 22.45 9.31 -10.48
CA ARG A 123 21.41 9.89 -11.33
C ARG A 123 20.38 8.85 -11.76
N LEU A 124 19.11 9.17 -11.55
CA LEU A 124 18.01 8.38 -12.11
C LEU A 124 18.06 8.46 -13.65
N PRO A 125 17.76 7.36 -14.38
CA PRO A 125 17.70 7.37 -15.84
C PRO A 125 16.82 8.49 -16.39
N ASP A 126 17.21 9.06 -17.52
CA ASP A 126 16.51 10.18 -18.16
C ASP A 126 15.40 9.76 -19.12
N ASN A 127 15.20 8.45 -19.29
CA ASN A 127 14.18 7.86 -20.15
C ASN A 127 13.39 6.76 -19.44
N ALA A 128 12.10 6.65 -19.76
CA ALA A 128 11.15 5.81 -19.05
C ALA A 128 11.47 4.32 -19.21
N LYS A 129 12.02 3.92 -20.37
CA LYS A 129 12.41 2.54 -20.63
C LYS A 129 13.47 2.06 -19.63
N ASP A 130 14.55 2.82 -19.49
CA ASP A 130 15.62 2.51 -18.55
C ASP A 130 15.20 2.72 -17.11
N MET A 131 14.40 3.75 -16.83
CA MET A 131 13.84 3.98 -15.50
C MET A 131 13.06 2.75 -15.01
N GLN A 132 12.17 2.21 -15.84
CA GLN A 132 11.38 1.03 -15.52
C GLN A 132 12.24 -0.24 -15.41
N ALA A 133 13.23 -0.41 -16.29
CA ALA A 133 14.05 -1.61 -16.32
C ALA A 133 15.08 -1.67 -15.18
N LYS A 134 15.64 -0.52 -14.78
CA LYS A 134 16.81 -0.46 -13.90
C LYS A 134 16.46 -0.13 -12.45
N ILE A 135 15.37 0.60 -12.18
CA ILE A 135 15.08 1.13 -10.83
C ILE A 135 14.08 0.24 -10.08
N PRO A 136 14.49 -0.40 -8.96
CA PRO A 136 13.59 -1.25 -8.18
C PRO A 136 12.36 -0.49 -7.68
N GLY A 137 11.17 -1.07 -7.88
CA GLY A 137 9.90 -0.48 -7.43
C GLY A 137 9.33 0.59 -8.36
N VAL A 138 10.00 0.91 -9.47
CA VAL A 138 9.48 1.82 -10.50
C VAL A 138 8.83 1.01 -11.62
N GLY A 139 7.50 1.09 -11.70
CA GLY A 139 6.73 0.50 -12.80
C GLY A 139 6.48 1.49 -13.94
N ARG A 140 5.78 1.04 -14.98
CA ARG A 140 5.45 1.83 -16.19
C ARG A 140 4.87 3.21 -15.88
N TYR A 141 3.94 3.30 -14.93
CA TYR A 141 3.35 4.58 -14.50
C TYR A 141 4.42 5.53 -13.93
N SER A 142 5.15 5.11 -12.90
CA SER A 142 6.13 5.97 -12.22
C SER A 142 7.28 6.35 -13.16
N ALA A 143 7.70 5.45 -14.05
CA ALA A 143 8.69 5.78 -15.08
C ALA A 143 8.19 6.89 -16.01
N GLY A 144 6.95 6.78 -16.52
CA GLY A 144 6.33 7.82 -17.34
C GLY A 144 6.17 9.15 -16.59
N ALA A 145 5.76 9.11 -15.32
CA ALA A 145 5.57 10.30 -14.50
C ALA A 145 6.91 11.03 -14.27
N ILE A 146 7.93 10.33 -13.79
CA ILE A 146 9.24 10.93 -13.52
C ILE A 146 9.85 11.50 -14.80
N CYS A 147 9.87 10.72 -15.89
CA CYS A 147 10.54 11.15 -17.12
C CYS A 147 9.79 12.24 -17.89
N SER A 148 8.46 12.23 -17.90
CA SER A 148 7.71 13.33 -18.51
C SER A 148 7.79 14.63 -17.70
N ILE A 149 7.82 14.56 -16.37
CA ILE A 149 7.83 15.75 -15.51
C ILE A 149 9.24 16.34 -15.37
N ALA A 150 10.26 15.50 -15.11
CA ALA A 150 11.62 15.98 -14.85
C ALA A 150 12.46 16.08 -16.13
N TYR A 151 12.30 15.15 -17.07
CA TYR A 151 13.14 15.05 -18.27
C TYR A 151 12.44 15.51 -19.56
N ASN A 152 11.16 15.90 -19.48
CA ASN A 152 10.33 16.29 -20.62
C ASN A 152 10.22 15.22 -21.70
N GLU A 153 10.37 13.95 -21.34
CA GLU A 153 10.18 12.84 -22.26
C GLU A 153 8.69 12.71 -22.63
N SER A 154 8.39 12.53 -23.91
CA SER A 154 7.02 12.38 -24.41
C SER A 154 6.46 10.97 -24.16
N VAL A 155 6.26 10.63 -22.88
CA VAL A 155 5.77 9.33 -22.42
C VAL A 155 4.48 9.48 -21.60
N PRO A 156 3.49 8.59 -21.78
CA PRO A 156 2.20 8.71 -21.10
C PRO A 156 2.26 8.21 -19.66
N VAL A 157 1.26 8.61 -18.87
CA VAL A 157 0.94 7.99 -17.59
C VAL A 157 -0.49 7.46 -17.58
N LEU A 158 -0.72 6.39 -16.82
CA LEU A 158 -2.05 5.82 -16.60
C LEU A 158 -2.19 5.34 -15.15
N ASP A 159 -2.70 6.21 -14.28
CA ASP A 159 -3.13 5.85 -12.92
C ASP A 159 -4.65 5.58 -12.87
N GLY A 160 -5.20 5.34 -11.69
CA GLY A 160 -6.65 5.14 -11.54
C GLY A 160 -7.50 6.38 -11.90
N ASN A 161 -6.93 7.59 -11.86
CA ASN A 161 -7.61 8.82 -12.25
C ASN A 161 -7.66 8.97 -13.77
N VAL A 162 -6.52 8.82 -14.44
CA VAL A 162 -6.41 8.87 -15.90
C VAL A 162 -7.15 7.70 -16.54
N HIS A 163 -7.10 6.50 -15.94
CA HIS A 163 -7.88 5.35 -16.39
C HIS A 163 -9.37 5.68 -16.45
N ARG A 164 -9.95 6.15 -15.33
CA ARG A 164 -11.36 6.56 -15.27
C ARG A 164 -11.68 7.69 -16.25
N LEU A 165 -10.83 8.71 -16.31
CA LEU A 165 -11.00 9.86 -17.19
C LEU A 165 -11.05 9.42 -18.66
N LEU A 166 -10.11 8.59 -19.09
CA LEU A 166 -10.02 8.12 -20.47
C LEU A 166 -11.11 7.10 -20.80
N SER A 167 -11.51 6.24 -19.86
CA SER A 167 -12.69 5.37 -20.07
C SER A 167 -13.96 6.17 -20.34
N ARG A 168 -14.15 7.31 -19.66
CA ARG A 168 -15.26 8.24 -19.94
C ARG A 168 -15.06 9.01 -21.23
N PHE A 169 -13.86 9.53 -21.45
CA PHE A 169 -13.53 10.31 -22.64
C PHE A 169 -13.78 9.52 -23.93
N LEU A 170 -13.44 8.22 -23.93
CA LEU A 170 -13.59 7.30 -25.06
C LEU A 170 -14.90 6.50 -25.03
N ALA A 171 -15.78 6.71 -24.05
CA ALA A 171 -16.96 5.89 -23.79
C ALA A 171 -16.67 4.37 -23.87
N LEU A 172 -15.59 3.93 -23.22
CA LEU A 172 -15.10 2.55 -23.23
C LEU A 172 -15.73 1.74 -22.07
N HIS A 173 -16.83 1.04 -22.35
CA HIS A 173 -17.55 0.19 -21.39
C HIS A 173 -17.05 -1.25 -21.44
N ALA A 174 -15.81 -1.47 -21.00
CA ALA A 174 -15.16 -2.78 -21.04
C ALA A 174 -14.56 -3.12 -19.66
N PRO A 175 -14.29 -4.41 -19.37
CA PRO A 175 -13.62 -4.81 -18.13
C PRO A 175 -12.33 -3.99 -17.88
N PRO A 176 -12.24 -3.22 -16.79
CA PRO A 176 -11.20 -2.20 -16.60
C PRO A 176 -9.78 -2.78 -16.51
N LYS A 177 -9.64 -4.06 -16.19
CA LYS A 177 -8.36 -4.78 -16.08
C LYS A 177 -8.08 -5.68 -17.29
N GLY A 178 -8.95 -5.70 -18.29
CA GLY A 178 -8.75 -6.47 -19.52
C GLY A 178 -7.54 -5.92 -20.30
N LYS A 179 -6.75 -6.81 -20.91
CA LYS A 179 -5.55 -6.42 -21.68
C LYS A 179 -5.89 -5.41 -22.79
N GLN A 180 -6.90 -5.69 -23.60
CA GLN A 180 -7.35 -4.82 -24.68
C GLN A 180 -7.82 -3.45 -24.16
N THR A 181 -8.55 -3.43 -23.04
CA THR A 181 -8.96 -2.18 -22.37
C THR A 181 -7.74 -1.34 -21.99
N LEU A 182 -6.74 -1.96 -21.35
CA LEU A 182 -5.51 -1.28 -20.95
C LEU A 182 -4.71 -0.79 -22.17
N ASP A 183 -4.61 -1.59 -23.23
CA ASP A 183 -3.91 -1.21 -24.46
C ASP A 183 -4.55 0.03 -25.10
N ILE A 184 -5.88 0.10 -25.17
CA ILE A 184 -6.63 1.27 -25.66
C ILE A 184 -6.37 2.49 -24.77
N LEU A 185 -6.45 2.35 -23.45
CA LEU A 185 -6.27 3.47 -22.53
C LEU A 185 -4.84 4.00 -22.55
N TRP A 186 -3.84 3.11 -22.66
CA TRP A 186 -2.45 3.52 -22.86
C TRP A 186 -2.24 4.22 -24.20
N ALA A 187 -2.84 3.73 -25.29
CA ALA A 187 -2.80 4.40 -26.59
C ALA A 187 -3.46 5.79 -26.55
N GLY A 188 -4.60 5.90 -25.86
CA GLY A 188 -5.26 7.18 -25.61
C GLY A 188 -4.36 8.14 -24.85
N ALA A 189 -3.74 7.70 -23.75
CA ALA A 189 -2.80 8.51 -22.99
C ALA A 189 -1.57 8.92 -23.83
N THR A 190 -1.04 8.02 -24.68
CA THR A 190 0.03 8.34 -25.63
C THR A 190 -0.39 9.45 -26.57
N ALA A 191 -1.60 9.37 -27.14
CA ALA A 191 -2.13 10.39 -28.03
C ALA A 191 -2.20 11.77 -27.35
N PHE A 192 -2.41 11.86 -26.03
CA PHE A 192 -2.38 13.15 -25.33
C PHE A 192 -0.98 13.77 -25.27
N VAL A 193 0.08 12.98 -25.13
CA VAL A 193 1.45 13.51 -24.93
C VAL A 193 2.28 13.58 -26.20
N GLN A 194 2.01 12.73 -27.19
CA GLN A 194 2.83 12.58 -28.40
C GLN A 194 2.97 13.91 -29.17
N ASN A 195 4.20 14.29 -29.51
CA ASN A 195 4.53 15.54 -30.21
C ASN A 195 4.19 16.83 -29.42
N SER A 196 3.88 16.72 -28.12
CA SER A 196 3.72 17.89 -27.26
C SER A 196 5.08 18.39 -26.75
N SER A 197 5.21 19.71 -26.57
CA SER A 197 6.34 20.33 -25.89
C SER A 197 6.21 20.32 -24.36
N ARG A 198 5.03 20.00 -23.82
CA ARG A 198 4.71 19.96 -22.37
C ARG A 198 4.13 18.60 -21.92
N PRO A 199 4.73 17.44 -22.23
CA PRO A 199 4.20 16.13 -21.86
C PRO A 199 4.00 15.97 -20.34
N GLY A 200 4.92 16.48 -19.52
CA GLY A 200 4.79 16.45 -18.05
C GLY A 200 3.56 17.20 -17.52
N ASP A 201 3.27 18.38 -18.06
CA ASP A 201 2.09 19.15 -17.67
C ASP A 201 0.80 18.50 -18.16
N ILE A 202 0.79 17.90 -19.35
CA ILE A 202 -0.37 17.15 -19.85
C ILE A 202 -0.67 15.96 -18.95
N ASN A 203 0.34 15.16 -18.60
CA ASN A 203 0.18 14.02 -17.70
C ASN A 203 -0.36 14.46 -16.34
N GLN A 204 0.22 15.50 -15.74
CA GLN A 204 -0.26 16.04 -14.47
C GLN A 204 -1.68 16.62 -14.59
N ALA A 205 -2.01 17.29 -15.70
CA ALA A 205 -3.34 17.83 -15.95
C ALA A 205 -4.39 16.73 -16.06
N LEU A 206 -4.09 15.62 -16.73
CA LEU A 206 -4.99 14.46 -16.80
C LEU A 206 -5.24 13.85 -15.41
N ILE A 207 -4.18 13.69 -14.60
CA ILE A 207 -4.30 13.20 -13.22
C ILE A 207 -5.13 14.18 -12.38
N GLU A 208 -4.81 15.48 -12.44
CA GLU A 208 -5.48 16.54 -11.69
C GLU A 208 -6.97 16.60 -12.06
N LEU A 209 -7.30 16.60 -13.35
CA LEU A 209 -8.67 16.64 -13.86
C LEU A 209 -9.44 15.40 -13.43
N GLY A 210 -8.81 14.22 -13.51
CA GLY A 210 -9.37 12.97 -13.01
C GLY A 210 -9.68 13.06 -11.51
N SER A 211 -8.77 13.60 -10.72
CA SER A 211 -8.89 13.63 -9.25
C SER A 211 -9.86 14.69 -8.71
N THR A 212 -9.99 15.84 -9.37
CA THR A 212 -10.75 16.99 -8.84
C THR A 212 -12.09 17.23 -9.54
N VAL A 213 -12.18 16.95 -10.84
CA VAL A 213 -13.37 17.24 -11.67
C VAL A 213 -14.07 15.96 -12.06
N CYS A 214 -13.37 15.04 -12.74
CA CYS A 214 -13.90 13.78 -13.24
C CYS A 214 -13.88 12.70 -12.14
N LYS A 215 -14.49 13.03 -10.98
CA LYS A 215 -14.51 12.20 -9.77
C LYS A 215 -15.24 10.88 -9.96
N VAL A 216 -15.00 9.92 -9.06
CA VAL A 216 -15.63 8.59 -9.08
C VAL A 216 -17.15 8.72 -9.05
N ARG A 217 -17.68 9.52 -8.12
CA ARG A 217 -19.09 9.88 -7.99
C ARG A 217 -19.24 11.38 -8.27
N GLU A 218 -20.38 11.76 -8.84
CA GLU A 218 -20.73 13.17 -9.10
C GLU A 218 -19.62 13.96 -9.82
N PRO A 219 -19.20 13.55 -11.03
CA PRO A 219 -18.24 14.31 -11.80
C PRO A 219 -18.84 15.66 -12.23
N ALA A 220 -18.06 16.73 -12.11
CA ALA A 220 -18.48 18.08 -12.49
C ALA A 220 -18.31 18.30 -14.01
N CYS A 221 -19.07 17.55 -14.82
CA CYS A 221 -18.91 17.52 -16.28
C CYS A 221 -19.11 18.87 -16.96
N SER A 222 -20.02 19.71 -16.47
CA SER A 222 -20.27 21.05 -17.01
C SER A 222 -19.06 21.98 -16.87
N GLY A 223 -18.26 21.82 -15.80
CA GLY A 223 -17.02 22.57 -15.57
C GLY A 223 -15.76 21.87 -16.08
N CYS A 224 -15.88 20.74 -16.78
CA CYS A 224 -14.74 19.98 -17.25
C CYS A 224 -14.15 20.59 -18.53
N ALA A 225 -12.84 20.87 -18.50
CA ALA A 225 -12.10 21.52 -19.58
C ALA A 225 -12.11 20.77 -20.91
N ILE A 226 -12.34 19.45 -20.90
CA ILE A 226 -12.36 18.60 -22.09
C ILE A 226 -13.74 17.97 -22.35
N SER A 227 -14.78 18.49 -21.70
CA SER A 227 -16.15 17.95 -21.80
C SER A 227 -16.71 17.91 -23.22
N SER A 228 -16.37 18.91 -24.06
CA SER A 228 -16.82 18.98 -25.47
C SER A 228 -16.41 17.78 -26.31
N TRP A 229 -15.29 17.13 -25.96
CA TRP A 229 -14.77 15.95 -26.68
C TRP A 229 -15.12 14.64 -25.97
N CYS A 230 -15.61 14.68 -24.73
CA CYS A 230 -15.92 13.50 -23.93
C CYS A 230 -17.11 12.73 -24.51
N GLN A 231 -16.86 11.54 -25.05
CA GLN A 231 -17.89 10.70 -25.68
C GLN A 231 -18.99 10.27 -24.69
N ALA A 232 -18.63 9.87 -23.47
CA ALA A 232 -19.63 9.49 -22.47
C ALA A 232 -20.56 10.67 -22.14
N TYR A 233 -20.02 11.88 -21.99
CA TYR A 233 -20.83 13.06 -21.68
C TYR A 233 -21.73 13.48 -22.85
N ARG A 234 -21.25 13.35 -24.09
CA ARG A 234 -22.08 13.57 -25.29
C ARG A 234 -23.26 12.59 -25.33
N ARG A 235 -23.05 11.31 -25.00
CA ARG A 235 -24.12 10.30 -24.90
C ARG A 235 -25.14 10.68 -23.83
N THR A 236 -24.70 11.14 -22.64
CA THR A 236 -25.58 11.63 -21.58
C THR A 236 -26.48 12.78 -22.03
N ARG A 237 -25.94 13.77 -22.75
CA ARG A 237 -26.72 14.93 -23.25
C ARG A 237 -27.62 14.57 -24.43
N GLY A 238 -27.19 13.62 -25.27
CA GLY A 238 -27.96 13.15 -26.43
C GLY A 238 -29.16 12.29 -26.04
N ALA A 239 -29.05 11.50 -24.97
CA ALA A 239 -30.16 10.71 -24.42
C ALA A 239 -31.33 11.57 -23.93
N SER A 240 -31.10 12.86 -23.63
CA SER A 240 -32.15 13.82 -23.29
C SER A 240 -32.93 14.36 -24.50
N SER A 241 -32.55 13.97 -25.73
CA SER A 241 -32.91 14.69 -26.96
C SER A 241 -33.48 13.83 -28.11
N GLN A 242 -33.84 12.56 -27.91
CA GLN A 242 -34.41 11.74 -29.01
C GLN A 242 -35.81 11.22 -28.72
N ASP A 243 -36.75 11.76 -29.51
CA ASP A 243 -37.93 11.09 -30.03
C ASP A 243 -37.61 9.67 -30.51
N GLY A 244 -38.44 8.70 -30.13
CA GLY A 244 -38.28 7.27 -30.39
C GLY A 244 -38.26 6.88 -31.87
N LYS A 245 -37.09 6.94 -32.51
CA LYS A 245 -36.77 6.13 -33.68
C LYS A 245 -35.49 5.35 -33.40
N GLY A 246 -35.66 4.08 -33.03
CA GLY A 246 -34.59 3.11 -32.93
C GLY A 246 -33.85 3.04 -34.26
N HIS A 247 -32.59 3.49 -34.25
CA HIS A 247 -31.66 3.17 -35.30
C HIS A 247 -31.19 1.74 -35.03
N ASP A 248 -31.63 0.79 -35.86
CA ASP A 248 -31.02 -0.54 -35.93
C ASP A 248 -29.56 -0.32 -36.32
N ALA A 249 -28.67 -0.30 -35.33
CA ALA A 249 -27.24 -0.25 -35.58
C ALA A 249 -26.85 -1.55 -36.26
N ASP A 250 -26.14 -1.45 -37.39
CA ASP A 250 -25.66 -2.63 -38.12
C ASP A 250 -24.86 -3.53 -37.16
N ILE A 251 -25.08 -4.84 -37.23
CA ILE A 251 -24.40 -5.83 -36.37
C ILE A 251 -22.88 -5.76 -36.55
N GLU A 252 -22.41 -5.30 -37.72
CA GLU A 252 -20.99 -5.07 -38.00
C GLU A 252 -20.43 -3.77 -37.37
N GLU A 253 -21.29 -2.87 -36.90
CA GLU A 253 -20.93 -1.62 -36.20
C GLU A 253 -20.89 -1.77 -34.67
N LEU A 254 -21.32 -2.93 -34.14
CA LEU A 254 -21.27 -3.23 -32.72
C LEU A 254 -19.81 -3.37 -32.24
N CYS A 255 -19.48 -2.64 -31.19
CA CYS A 255 -18.16 -2.73 -30.58
C CYS A 255 -17.99 -4.08 -29.88
N THR A 256 -17.13 -4.94 -30.41
CA THR A 256 -16.83 -6.28 -29.85
C THR A 256 -16.09 -6.26 -28.51
N LEU A 257 -15.65 -5.08 -28.06
CA LEU A 257 -14.92 -4.90 -26.79
C LEU A 257 -15.81 -4.41 -25.66
N CYS A 258 -16.87 -3.67 -25.98
CA CYS A 258 -17.75 -3.13 -24.97
C CYS A 258 -18.83 -4.14 -24.62
N GLU A 259 -19.04 -4.32 -23.34
CA GLU A 259 -20.21 -5.04 -22.84
C GLU A 259 -21.46 -4.17 -23.03
N PRO A 260 -22.65 -4.77 -23.21
CA PRO A 260 -23.90 -4.03 -23.28
C PRO A 260 -24.06 -3.08 -22.08
N LEU A 261 -24.58 -1.88 -22.33
CA LEU A 261 -24.92 -0.95 -21.25
C LEU A 261 -26.16 -1.48 -20.50
N PRO A 262 -26.31 -1.17 -19.20
CA PRO A 262 -27.53 -1.50 -18.46
C PRO A 262 -28.76 -0.92 -19.16
N VAL A 263 -29.86 -1.68 -19.16
CA VAL A 263 -31.11 -1.34 -19.87
C VAL A 263 -31.92 -0.28 -19.13
N ASP A 264 -31.69 -0.10 -17.83
CA ASP A 264 -32.40 0.90 -17.02
C ASP A 264 -32.09 2.32 -17.51
N GLU A 265 -33.10 3.00 -18.08
CA GLU A 265 -32.98 4.31 -18.75
C GLU A 265 -32.36 5.40 -17.86
N GLU A 266 -32.60 5.34 -16.53
CA GLU A 266 -32.01 6.28 -15.57
C GLU A 266 -30.49 6.08 -15.39
N GLU A 267 -29.98 4.86 -15.53
CA GLU A 267 -28.55 4.57 -15.42
C GLU A 267 -27.82 4.66 -16.77
N ALA A 268 -28.50 4.26 -17.87
CA ALA A 268 -27.95 4.15 -19.23
C ALA A 268 -27.31 5.44 -19.75
N GLY A 269 -27.81 6.60 -19.30
CA GLY A 269 -27.29 7.92 -19.68
C GLY A 269 -26.07 8.37 -18.87
N LEU A 270 -25.67 7.71 -17.78
CA LEU A 270 -24.71 8.30 -16.84
C LEU A 270 -23.25 8.10 -17.27
N VAL A 271 -22.46 9.18 -17.23
CA VAL A 271 -20.99 9.12 -17.39
C VAL A 271 -20.32 8.19 -16.36
N THR A 272 -20.98 7.92 -15.23
CA THR A 272 -20.49 7.04 -14.16
C THR A 272 -20.60 5.54 -14.49
N LEU A 273 -21.21 5.18 -15.62
CA LEU A 273 -21.11 3.82 -16.18
C LEU A 273 -19.68 3.49 -16.63
N TYR A 274 -18.88 4.52 -16.89
CA TYR A 274 -17.50 4.39 -17.34
C TYR A 274 -16.53 4.77 -16.20
N PRO A 275 -15.51 3.94 -15.89
CA PRO A 275 -15.29 2.58 -16.39
C PRO A 275 -16.32 1.60 -15.83
N MET A 276 -16.47 0.45 -16.50
CA MET A 276 -17.33 -0.64 -16.04
C MET A 276 -17.02 -1.01 -14.58
N LYS A 277 -18.07 -1.11 -13.76
CA LYS A 277 -17.97 -1.58 -12.37
C LYS A 277 -17.71 -3.08 -12.37
N VAL A 278 -16.69 -3.51 -11.61
CA VAL A 278 -16.42 -4.95 -11.38
C VAL A 278 -16.73 -5.27 -9.93
N GLY A 279 -17.43 -6.38 -9.70
CA GLY A 279 -17.69 -6.90 -8.35
C GLY A 279 -16.39 -7.07 -7.57
N ARG A 280 -16.33 -6.55 -6.34
CA ARG A 280 -15.17 -6.73 -5.45
C ARG A 280 -15.29 -8.09 -4.75
N LYS A 281 -14.24 -8.91 -4.81
CA LYS A 281 -14.13 -10.10 -3.96
C LYS A 281 -14.16 -9.66 -2.49
N LYS A 282 -14.94 -10.35 -1.65
CA LYS A 282 -15.01 -10.10 -0.21
C LYS A 282 -13.60 -10.24 0.38
N ALA A 283 -13.18 -9.27 1.20
CA ALA A 283 -11.91 -9.37 1.92
C ALA A 283 -11.93 -10.61 2.82
N ARG A 284 -10.81 -11.33 2.89
CA ARG A 284 -10.70 -12.48 3.79
C ARG A 284 -10.73 -12.00 5.24
N GLU A 285 -11.41 -12.74 6.10
CA GLU A 285 -11.44 -12.45 7.53
C GLU A 285 -10.37 -13.30 8.23
N GLU A 286 -9.57 -12.68 9.10
CA GLU A 286 -8.50 -13.33 9.87
C GLU A 286 -8.65 -12.96 11.34
N LEU A 287 -8.42 -13.93 12.23
CA LEU A 287 -8.38 -13.73 13.68
C LEU A 287 -6.98 -14.07 14.21
N ASP A 288 -6.40 -13.13 14.93
CA ASP A 288 -5.09 -13.26 15.58
C ASP A 288 -5.22 -13.04 17.09
N ILE A 289 -4.51 -13.83 17.88
CA ILE A 289 -4.40 -13.62 19.33
C ILE A 289 -3.12 -12.83 19.60
N VAL A 290 -3.27 -11.62 20.14
CA VAL A 290 -2.16 -10.69 20.41
C VAL A 290 -1.88 -10.63 21.90
N ASN A 291 -0.65 -10.95 22.29
CA ASN A 291 -0.22 -11.04 23.68
C ASN A 291 0.64 -9.83 24.02
N VAL A 292 0.07 -8.87 24.72
CA VAL A 292 0.83 -7.76 25.30
C VAL A 292 1.52 -8.30 26.55
N VAL A 293 2.76 -8.77 26.40
CA VAL A 293 3.54 -9.32 27.50
C VAL A 293 4.33 -8.21 28.17
N GLU A 294 4.04 -8.00 29.45
CA GLU A 294 4.69 -7.05 30.33
C GLU A 294 5.57 -7.81 31.34
N TRP A 295 6.76 -7.29 31.61
CA TRP A 295 7.55 -7.70 32.76
C TRP A 295 7.62 -6.57 33.77
N ARG A 296 7.44 -6.94 35.05
CA ARG A 296 7.50 -6.03 36.20
C ARG A 296 8.64 -6.44 37.12
N ARG A 297 9.41 -5.44 37.55
CA ARG A 297 10.30 -5.59 38.70
C ARG A 297 9.45 -5.63 39.98
N GLY A 298 9.90 -6.35 41.00
CA GLY A 298 9.12 -6.61 42.23
C GLY A 298 8.69 -5.36 43.03
N ASP A 299 9.24 -4.19 42.74
CA ASP A 299 8.86 -2.89 43.32
C ASP A 299 7.86 -2.10 42.45
N ASN A 300 7.42 -2.66 41.32
CA ASN A 300 6.53 -2.04 40.33
C ASN A 300 7.04 -0.71 39.74
N SER A 301 8.32 -0.38 39.92
CA SER A 301 8.89 0.91 39.49
C SER A 301 9.13 0.98 37.98
N GLU A 302 9.41 -0.16 37.35
CA GLU A 302 9.75 -0.27 35.93
C GLU A 302 8.84 -1.27 35.21
N ARG A 303 8.34 -0.86 34.05
CA ARG A 303 7.45 -1.66 33.20
C ARG A 303 8.07 -1.82 31.83
N TRP A 304 8.29 -3.06 31.44
CA TRP A 304 8.92 -3.43 30.18
C TRP A 304 7.97 -4.28 29.35
N PHE A 305 7.96 -4.09 28.03
CA PHE A 305 7.08 -4.80 27.11
C PHE A 305 7.89 -5.51 26.03
N ILE A 306 7.53 -6.73 25.70
CA ILE A 306 8.23 -7.46 24.64
C ILE A 306 7.63 -7.11 23.27
N LEU A 307 8.49 -6.80 22.31
CA LEU A 307 8.15 -6.62 20.91
C LEU A 307 8.98 -7.55 20.04
N VAL A 308 8.36 -8.10 19.00
CA VAL A 308 8.98 -8.99 18.02
C VAL A 308 9.02 -8.29 16.67
N ARG A 309 10.17 -8.34 16.00
CA ARG A 309 10.30 -7.81 14.63
C ARG A 309 9.74 -8.81 13.63
N ARG A 310 8.80 -8.36 12.78
CA ARG A 310 8.26 -9.17 11.68
C ARG A 310 9.32 -9.46 10.62
N PRO A 311 9.24 -10.60 9.91
CA PRO A 311 10.14 -10.92 8.81
C PRO A 311 10.20 -9.80 7.75
N GLU A 312 11.31 -9.74 7.01
CA GLU A 312 11.51 -8.74 5.94
C GLU A 312 10.61 -8.96 4.69
N GLY A 313 9.78 -10.01 4.69
CA GLY A 313 8.81 -10.32 3.65
C GLY A 313 7.38 -10.44 4.19
N GLY A 314 6.39 -10.20 3.32
CA GLY A 314 4.98 -10.36 3.64
C GLY A 314 4.30 -9.13 4.25
N LEU A 315 3.17 -9.36 4.92
CA LEU A 315 2.34 -8.31 5.52
C LEU A 315 3.11 -7.63 6.67
N LEU A 316 3.16 -6.29 6.65
CA LEU A 316 3.83 -5.45 7.66
C LEU A 316 5.32 -5.80 7.86
N ALA A 317 6.01 -6.20 6.80
CA ALA A 317 7.41 -6.60 6.83
C ALA A 317 8.32 -5.57 7.54
N GLY A 318 9.20 -6.07 8.43
CA GLY A 318 10.17 -5.27 9.18
C GLY A 318 9.60 -4.37 10.30
N LEU A 319 8.27 -4.34 10.50
CA LEU A 319 7.67 -3.65 11.64
C LEU A 319 7.74 -4.49 12.91
N HIS A 320 7.67 -3.83 14.05
CA HIS A 320 7.53 -4.49 15.34
C HIS A 320 6.04 -4.76 15.64
N GLU A 321 5.79 -5.84 16.36
CA GLU A 321 4.48 -6.20 16.88
C GLU A 321 4.60 -6.88 18.24
N PHE A 322 3.52 -6.90 19.01
CA PHE A 322 3.45 -7.76 20.19
C PHE A 322 3.42 -9.23 19.76
N PRO A 323 3.96 -10.16 20.57
CA PRO A 323 3.89 -11.59 20.30
C PRO A 323 2.48 -12.03 19.91
N THR A 324 2.35 -12.54 18.68
CA THR A 324 1.05 -12.80 18.06
C THR A 324 0.98 -14.23 17.54
N VAL A 325 -0.11 -14.92 17.84
CA VAL A 325 -0.46 -16.20 17.24
C VAL A 325 -1.44 -15.93 16.11
N ALA A 326 -0.99 -16.18 14.88
CA ALA A 326 -1.71 -15.76 13.68
C ALA A 326 -2.73 -16.80 13.18
N ALA A 327 -3.81 -16.31 12.56
CA ALA A 327 -4.80 -17.11 11.83
C ALA A 327 -5.41 -18.27 12.65
N VAL A 328 -5.87 -17.96 13.85
CA VAL A 328 -6.54 -18.91 14.74
C VAL A 328 -7.96 -19.16 14.22
N SER A 329 -8.43 -20.41 14.23
CA SER A 329 -9.81 -20.73 13.85
C SER A 329 -10.80 -20.24 14.92
N ASP A 330 -12.01 -19.89 14.50
CA ASP A 330 -13.07 -19.42 15.42
C ASP A 330 -13.37 -20.44 16.53
N SER A 331 -13.20 -21.74 16.26
CA SER A 331 -13.37 -22.83 17.23
C SER A 331 -12.33 -22.82 18.35
N LEU A 332 -11.06 -22.51 18.04
CA LEU A 332 -9.98 -22.37 19.04
C LEU A 332 -10.07 -21.06 19.81
N ALA A 333 -10.73 -20.05 19.25
CA ALA A 333 -10.88 -18.74 19.87
C ALA A 333 -12.09 -18.64 20.83
N ALA A 334 -12.96 -19.65 20.84
CA ALA A 334 -14.14 -19.76 21.70
C ALA A 334 -13.94 -20.67 22.92
N SER A 335 -12.94 -21.56 22.91
CA SER A 335 -12.59 -22.38 24.07
C SER A 335 -11.92 -21.53 25.15
N LYS A 336 -12.36 -21.68 26.40
CA LYS A 336 -11.77 -21.08 27.60
C LYS A 336 -10.32 -21.57 27.91
N ASP A 337 -9.65 -22.20 26.94
CA ASP A 337 -8.33 -22.81 27.05
C ASP A 337 -7.25 -21.98 26.34
N ASP A 338 -7.16 -20.72 26.76
CA ASP A 338 -6.07 -19.78 26.52
C ASP A 338 -4.64 -20.22 26.96
N PRO A 339 -4.45 -21.06 28.02
CA PRO A 339 -3.11 -21.26 28.57
C PRO A 339 -2.19 -22.07 27.65
N VAL A 340 -2.71 -23.01 26.85
CA VAL A 340 -1.87 -23.86 25.98
C VAL A 340 -1.28 -23.09 24.80
N ILE A 341 -2.03 -22.12 24.26
CA ILE A 341 -1.54 -21.28 23.15
C ILE A 341 -0.49 -20.30 23.68
N LEU A 342 -0.74 -19.71 24.84
CA LEU A 342 0.21 -18.83 25.51
C LEU A 342 1.49 -19.57 25.92
N ASP A 343 1.39 -20.79 26.45
CA ASP A 343 2.55 -21.62 26.81
C ASP A 343 3.47 -21.86 25.62
N LYS A 344 2.88 -22.26 24.48
CA LYS A 344 3.65 -22.47 23.24
C LYS A 344 4.31 -21.17 22.79
N LEU A 345 3.62 -20.05 22.90
CA LEU A 345 4.19 -18.74 22.54
C LEU A 345 5.35 -18.37 23.47
N LEU A 346 5.17 -18.47 24.79
CA LEU A 346 6.20 -18.17 25.78
C LEU A 346 7.42 -19.08 25.63
N ALA A 347 7.22 -20.36 25.30
CA ALA A 347 8.29 -21.31 24.98
C ALA A 347 9.08 -20.93 23.72
N THR A 348 8.51 -20.16 22.79
CA THR A 348 9.27 -19.60 21.65
C THR A 348 10.03 -18.32 22.00
N LEU A 349 9.65 -17.64 23.08
CA LEU A 349 10.24 -16.35 23.49
C LEU A 349 11.36 -16.51 24.54
N PHE A 350 11.35 -17.56 25.36
CA PHE A 350 12.27 -17.73 26.49
C PHE A 350 12.92 -19.12 26.50
N VAL A 351 14.19 -19.21 26.92
CA VAL A 351 14.92 -20.49 27.07
C VAL A 351 14.26 -21.34 28.15
N ASP A 352 14.01 -20.71 29.30
CA ASP A 352 13.27 -21.27 30.40
C ASP A 352 11.91 -20.56 30.45
N PRO A 353 10.86 -21.11 29.82
CA PRO A 353 9.56 -20.47 29.77
C PRO A 353 8.95 -20.33 31.18
N PRO A 354 8.27 -19.22 31.48
CA PRO A 354 7.63 -19.05 32.77
C PRO A 354 6.54 -20.08 33.00
N THR A 355 6.45 -20.59 34.22
CA THR A 355 5.39 -21.54 34.60
C THR A 355 4.05 -20.81 34.72
N LEU A 356 3.01 -21.39 34.12
CA LEU A 356 1.63 -20.96 34.34
C LEU A 356 1.13 -21.45 35.69
N PHE A 357 0.48 -20.57 36.46
CA PHE A 357 -0.36 -20.99 37.57
C PHE A 357 -1.63 -21.64 37.03
N LEU A 358 -1.58 -22.94 36.72
CA LEU A 358 -2.80 -23.75 36.69
C LEU A 358 -3.24 -23.93 38.14
N LYS A 359 -4.33 -23.26 38.54
CA LYS A 359 -5.00 -23.55 39.81
C LYS A 359 -5.59 -24.95 39.72
N ASP A 360 -4.82 -25.98 40.08
CA ASP A 360 -5.41 -27.25 40.43
C ASP A 360 -6.17 -27.06 41.75
N SER A 361 -7.44 -27.46 41.73
CA SER A 361 -8.43 -27.21 42.78
C SER A 361 -8.23 -28.08 44.03
N ASN A 362 -7.03 -28.57 44.28
CA ASN A 362 -6.75 -29.32 45.50
C ASN A 362 -5.25 -29.35 45.82
N SER A 363 -4.96 -29.07 47.08
CA SER A 363 -3.72 -29.30 47.82
C SER A 363 -2.57 -28.30 47.68
N GLN A 364 -2.25 -27.75 48.85
CA GLN A 364 -0.98 -27.19 49.32
C GLN A 364 -0.49 -25.87 48.71
N LYS A 365 -0.47 -24.85 49.58
CA LYS A 365 0.46 -23.73 49.53
C LYS A 365 1.88 -24.28 49.32
N VAL A 366 2.35 -24.29 48.07
CA VAL A 366 3.78 -24.36 47.79
C VAL A 366 4.34 -23.01 48.21
N ASN A 367 5.17 -23.04 49.25
CA ASN A 367 5.91 -21.89 49.73
C ASN A 367 6.99 -21.59 48.68
N CYS A 368 6.67 -20.75 47.70
CA CYS A 368 7.59 -20.38 46.62
C CYS A 368 8.53 -19.25 47.09
N GLU A 369 9.45 -19.56 48.00
CA GLU A 369 10.63 -18.73 48.30
C GLU A 369 11.77 -18.95 47.28
N ALA A 370 11.43 -19.25 46.02
CA ALA A 370 12.40 -19.25 44.92
C ALA A 370 12.34 -17.87 44.24
N THR A 371 13.00 -16.89 44.83
CA THR A 371 13.07 -15.48 44.38
C THR A 371 13.75 -15.25 43.03
N GLY A 372 14.00 -16.29 42.24
CA GLY A 372 14.75 -16.23 40.98
C GLY A 372 14.03 -16.68 39.71
N THR A 373 12.93 -17.43 39.79
CA THR A 373 12.27 -18.00 38.60
C THR A 373 11.21 -17.07 38.01
N LEU A 374 11.23 -16.92 36.68
CA LEU A 374 10.24 -16.15 35.93
C LEU A 374 8.90 -16.88 35.96
N ARG A 375 7.81 -16.18 36.25
CA ARG A 375 6.46 -16.76 36.33
C ARG A 375 5.41 -15.86 35.68
N VAL A 376 4.30 -16.46 35.24
CA VAL A 376 3.13 -15.69 34.78
C VAL A 376 2.29 -15.29 35.99
N ALA A 377 2.28 -14.00 36.32
CA ALA A 377 1.53 -13.46 37.45
C ALA A 377 0.04 -13.22 37.13
N MET A 378 -0.26 -12.81 35.89
CA MET A 378 -1.62 -12.50 35.47
C MET A 378 -1.80 -12.68 33.96
N ILE A 379 -2.98 -13.15 33.57
CA ILE A 379 -3.48 -13.10 32.19
C ILE A 379 -4.85 -12.42 32.25
N ARG A 380 -5.02 -11.30 31.53
CA ARG A 380 -6.27 -10.54 31.49
C ARG A 380 -6.73 -10.34 30.03
N PRO A 381 -7.92 -10.83 29.66
CA PRO A 381 -8.54 -10.46 28.39
C PRO A 381 -8.77 -8.94 28.34
N VAL A 382 -8.38 -8.31 27.23
CA VAL A 382 -8.50 -6.86 27.03
C VAL A 382 -9.69 -6.54 26.11
N GLY A 383 -9.84 -7.29 25.02
CA GLY A 383 -10.91 -7.11 24.04
C GLY A 383 -10.43 -7.30 22.60
N ASP A 384 -11.30 -7.01 21.63
CA ASP A 384 -11.01 -7.18 20.21
C ASP A 384 -10.73 -5.84 19.52
N VAL A 385 -9.70 -5.80 18.67
CA VAL A 385 -9.38 -4.67 17.79
C VAL A 385 -9.52 -5.11 16.34
N VAL A 386 -10.45 -4.51 15.60
CA VAL A 386 -10.59 -4.76 14.16
C VAL A 386 -9.74 -3.79 13.36
N HIS A 387 -8.91 -4.33 12.47
CA HIS A 387 -8.05 -3.58 11.55
C HIS A 387 -8.23 -4.08 10.11
N VAL A 388 -8.55 -3.15 9.21
CA VAL A 388 -8.88 -3.46 7.82
C VAL A 388 -7.71 -3.07 6.91
N PHE A 389 -7.19 -4.05 6.19
CA PHE A 389 -6.29 -3.90 5.06
C PHE A 389 -7.08 -4.01 3.75
N SER A 390 -6.43 -3.69 2.62
CA SER A 390 -7.08 -3.71 1.29
C SER A 390 -7.67 -5.07 0.88
N HIS A 391 -7.15 -6.17 1.40
CA HIS A 391 -7.57 -7.54 1.05
C HIS A 391 -7.86 -8.43 2.27
N ILE A 392 -7.72 -7.89 3.49
CA ILE A 392 -7.83 -8.64 4.75
C ILE A 392 -8.57 -7.77 5.76
N LYS A 393 -9.59 -8.30 6.41
CA LYS A 393 -10.17 -7.73 7.62
C LYS A 393 -9.68 -8.57 8.79
N LYS A 394 -8.81 -7.99 9.60
CA LYS A 394 -8.10 -8.67 10.67
C LYS A 394 -8.68 -8.29 12.03
N THR A 395 -9.01 -9.27 12.85
CA THR A 395 -9.42 -9.08 14.24
C THR A 395 -8.27 -9.48 15.14
N TYR A 396 -7.80 -8.56 15.97
CA TYR A 396 -6.82 -8.83 17.01
C TYR A 396 -7.56 -9.06 18.32
N ARG A 397 -7.56 -10.30 18.82
CA ARG A 397 -8.03 -10.63 20.16
C ARG A 397 -6.91 -10.40 21.15
N VAL A 398 -7.05 -9.40 22.00
CA VAL A 398 -5.95 -8.88 22.82
C VAL A 398 -6.01 -9.46 24.23
N GLN A 399 -4.87 -9.94 24.70
CA GLN A 399 -4.63 -10.36 26.07
C GLN A 399 -3.43 -9.62 26.65
N TRP A 400 -3.52 -9.29 27.93
CA TRP A 400 -2.45 -8.69 28.70
C TRP A 400 -1.87 -9.74 29.64
N VAL A 401 -0.58 -10.01 29.48
CA VAL A 401 0.16 -11.04 30.23
C VAL A 401 1.21 -10.33 31.08
N ILE A 402 1.19 -10.55 32.39
CA ILE A 402 2.19 -9.98 33.31
C ILE A 402 3.12 -11.10 33.77
N LEU A 403 4.42 -10.85 33.60
CA LEU A 403 5.52 -11.67 34.10
C LEU A 403 6.18 -11.00 35.30
N GLU A 404 6.51 -11.81 36.30
CA GLU A 404 7.24 -11.41 37.51
C GLU A 404 8.40 -12.38 37.76
N GLY A 405 9.41 -11.94 38.50
CA GLY A 405 10.59 -12.75 38.82
C GLY A 405 11.67 -12.70 37.72
N GLY A 406 12.66 -13.59 37.79
CA GLY A 406 13.77 -13.61 36.83
C GLY A 406 14.92 -12.62 37.13
N GLY A 407 14.94 -12.00 38.31
CA GLY A 407 16.01 -11.10 38.77
C GLY A 407 15.65 -9.61 38.70
N ASP A 408 16.68 -8.76 38.76
CA ASP A 408 16.55 -7.28 38.78
C ASP A 408 16.34 -6.65 37.40
N LYS A 409 16.54 -7.41 36.32
CA LYS A 409 16.43 -6.94 34.94
C LYS A 409 15.51 -7.85 34.14
N PRO A 410 14.89 -7.35 33.05
CA PRO A 410 14.06 -8.17 32.18
C PRO A 410 14.85 -9.41 31.68
N PRO A 411 14.27 -10.61 31.75
CA PRO A 411 14.94 -11.84 31.32
C PRO A 411 15.21 -11.79 29.82
N LYS A 412 16.40 -12.21 29.36
CA LYS A 412 16.74 -12.13 27.93
C LYS A 412 15.80 -13.00 27.09
N PRO A 413 15.10 -12.43 26.09
CA PRO A 413 14.36 -13.23 25.10
C PRO A 413 15.34 -14.06 24.26
N GLN A 414 14.88 -15.21 23.75
CA GLN A 414 15.63 -15.95 22.73
C GLN A 414 15.71 -15.13 21.44
N GLY A 415 16.90 -15.08 20.81
CA GLY A 415 17.15 -14.30 19.59
C GLY A 415 16.63 -14.94 18.29
N GLU A 416 16.06 -16.14 18.36
CA GLU A 416 15.67 -16.96 17.21
C GLU A 416 14.23 -17.51 17.35
N SER A 417 13.21 -16.66 17.45
CA SER A 417 11.81 -17.14 17.52
C SER A 417 11.21 -17.24 16.12
N CYS A 418 10.99 -18.46 15.60
CA CYS A 418 9.99 -18.68 14.55
C CYS A 418 8.62 -18.80 15.22
N LEU A 419 7.78 -17.76 15.11
CA LEU A 419 6.39 -17.85 15.57
C LEU A 419 5.67 -18.97 14.80
N PRO A 420 4.87 -19.82 15.47
CA PRO A 420 4.19 -20.92 14.82
C PRO A 420 3.18 -20.38 13.79
N THR A 421 3.49 -20.52 12.51
CA THR A 421 2.51 -20.44 11.43
C THR A 421 1.81 -21.79 11.32
N VAL A 422 0.50 -21.83 11.48
CA VAL A 422 -0.30 -23.02 11.13
C VAL A 422 -0.07 -23.33 9.64
N PRO A 423 0.19 -24.58 9.23
CA PRO A 423 0.43 -24.92 7.84
C PRO A 423 -0.77 -24.48 6.98
N THR A 424 -0.51 -23.63 5.99
CA THR A 424 -1.49 -23.30 4.95
C THR A 424 -1.88 -24.60 4.25
N ARG A 425 -3.17 -24.93 4.29
CA ARG A 425 -3.77 -26.07 3.58
C ARG A 425 -3.33 -26.00 2.11
N GLU A 426 -2.55 -26.98 1.67
CA GLU A 426 -2.14 -27.09 0.26
C GLU A 426 -3.39 -27.06 -0.62
N MET A 427 -3.38 -26.18 -1.61
CA MET A 427 -4.38 -26.17 -2.67
C MET A 427 -4.23 -27.47 -3.45
N ILE A 428 -5.14 -28.41 -3.23
CA ILE A 428 -5.36 -29.52 -4.14
C ILE A 428 -6.00 -28.90 -5.39
N GLU A 429 -5.17 -28.58 -6.38
CA GLU A 429 -5.62 -28.43 -7.76
C GLU A 429 -5.86 -29.86 -8.30
N GLU A 430 -7.11 -30.28 -8.35
CA GLU A 430 -7.53 -31.29 -9.29
C GLU A 430 -7.46 -30.66 -10.68
N ASP A 431 -6.48 -31.06 -11.51
CA ASP A 431 -6.74 -31.12 -12.94
C ASP A 431 -5.81 -32.11 -13.66
N GLY A 432 -6.43 -32.87 -14.56
CA GLY A 432 -5.83 -33.97 -15.28
C GLY A 432 -4.85 -33.58 -16.38
N LYS A 433 -4.20 -34.63 -16.89
CA LYS A 433 -3.41 -34.73 -18.14
C LYS A 433 -1.99 -34.14 -18.11
N ASP A 434 -1.09 -35.02 -17.67
CA ASP A 434 0.05 -35.54 -18.43
C ASP A 434 0.90 -34.55 -19.24
N LYS A 435 2.08 -34.20 -18.69
CA LYS A 435 3.31 -33.90 -19.45
C LYS A 435 4.53 -33.92 -18.52
N ARG A 436 5.34 -34.97 -18.67
CA ARG A 436 6.68 -35.12 -18.05
C ARG A 436 7.56 -33.89 -18.32
N ARG A 437 7.99 -33.19 -17.28
CA ARG A 437 9.18 -32.31 -17.30
C ARG A 437 10.02 -32.51 -16.04
N LYS A 438 11.28 -32.89 -16.26
CA LYS A 438 12.36 -33.05 -15.26
C LYS A 438 12.47 -31.81 -14.38
N VAL A 439 12.36 -31.99 -13.06
CA VAL A 439 12.70 -30.96 -12.06
C VAL A 439 14.16 -31.13 -11.67
N SER A 440 15.01 -30.19 -12.10
CA SER A 440 16.36 -30.02 -11.58
C SER A 440 16.28 -29.36 -10.20
N ARG A 441 16.84 -30.03 -9.19
CA ARG A 441 16.93 -29.58 -7.80
C ARG A 441 17.95 -28.43 -7.72
N ALA A 442 17.48 -27.19 -7.80
CA ALA A 442 18.28 -26.01 -7.50
C ALA A 442 18.13 -25.69 -6.01
N SER A 443 19.21 -25.90 -5.25
CA SER A 443 19.39 -25.46 -3.87
C SER A 443 19.36 -23.93 -3.80
N LYS A 444 18.20 -23.34 -3.51
CA LYS A 444 18.11 -21.94 -3.06
C LYS A 444 18.43 -21.89 -1.56
N GLY A 445 19.72 -21.78 -1.25
CA GLY A 445 20.17 -21.19 0.00
C GLY A 445 19.86 -19.70 -0.01
N GLY A 446 18.74 -19.30 0.60
CA GLY A 446 18.46 -17.91 0.94
C GLY A 446 18.41 -17.82 2.45
N ASN A 447 19.33 -17.05 3.06
CA ASN A 447 19.36 -16.79 4.50
C ASN A 447 17.99 -16.28 4.97
N ALA A 448 17.29 -17.06 5.79
CA ALA A 448 16.15 -16.61 6.55
C ALA A 448 16.64 -15.57 7.57
N SER A 449 16.20 -14.31 7.45
CA SER A 449 16.52 -13.30 8.46
C SER A 449 15.74 -13.62 9.74
N THR A 450 16.45 -13.81 10.85
CA THR A 450 15.93 -14.14 12.17
C THR A 450 15.07 -13.00 12.74
N SER A 451 13.87 -13.33 13.24
CA SER A 451 13.01 -12.40 13.98
C SER A 451 13.46 -12.33 15.45
N ALA A 452 14.10 -11.23 15.81
CA ALA A 452 14.56 -10.97 17.17
C ALA A 452 13.42 -10.37 18.02
N ALA A 453 13.21 -10.93 19.21
CA ALA A 453 12.38 -10.36 20.27
C ALA A 453 13.22 -9.44 21.16
N GLN A 454 12.65 -8.32 21.61
CA GLN A 454 13.33 -7.34 22.45
C GLN A 454 12.40 -6.73 23.51
N TRP A 455 12.96 -6.36 24.66
CA TRP A 455 12.27 -5.60 25.69
C TRP A 455 12.33 -4.11 25.38
N VAL A 456 11.19 -3.45 25.51
CA VAL A 456 11.01 -2.02 25.26
C VAL A 456 10.38 -1.38 26.50
N PRO A 457 10.97 -0.31 27.05
CA PRO A 457 10.39 0.47 28.15
C PRO A 457 8.99 1.01 27.80
N LEU A 458 8.13 1.16 28.81
CA LEU A 458 6.77 1.70 28.66
C LEU A 458 6.68 2.97 27.81
N ASP A 459 7.60 3.91 28.04
CA ASP A 459 7.68 5.21 27.38
C ASP A 459 8.19 5.13 25.93
N GLU A 460 8.88 4.05 25.57
CA GLU A 460 9.43 3.84 24.23
C GLU A 460 8.50 3.03 23.30
N VAL A 461 7.49 2.33 23.83
CA VAL A 461 6.59 1.48 23.02
C VAL A 461 5.94 2.26 21.89
N GLU A 462 5.44 3.47 22.16
CA GLU A 462 4.78 4.31 21.15
C GLU A 462 5.76 4.88 20.12
N SER A 463 7.02 5.07 20.51
CA SER A 463 8.09 5.55 19.63
C SER A 463 8.57 4.48 18.66
N THR A 464 8.48 3.20 19.06
CA THR A 464 8.89 2.04 18.26
C THR A 464 8.18 1.98 16.90
N ASN A 465 8.84 1.40 15.90
CA ASN A 465 8.31 1.25 14.54
C ASN A 465 7.25 0.14 14.46
N ILE A 466 6.05 0.42 14.98
CA ILE A 466 4.89 -0.49 14.99
C ILE A 466 3.81 -0.03 13.99
N GLY A 467 3.01 -0.99 13.50
CA GLY A 467 1.88 -0.71 12.60
C GLY A 467 0.69 -0.04 13.30
N THR A 468 -0.20 0.61 12.54
CA THR A 468 -1.40 1.27 13.09
C THR A 468 -2.36 0.31 13.80
N GLY A 469 -2.43 -0.95 13.36
CA GLY A 469 -3.21 -1.99 14.04
C GLY A 469 -2.64 -2.31 15.43
N VAL A 470 -1.33 -2.55 15.50
CA VAL A 470 -0.60 -2.77 16.76
C VAL A 470 -0.71 -1.55 17.68
N MET A 471 -0.71 -0.34 17.12
CA MET A 471 -0.87 0.87 17.91
C MET A 471 -2.25 0.98 18.57
N LYS A 472 -3.31 0.51 17.89
CA LYS A 472 -4.65 0.43 18.50
C LYS A 472 -4.69 -0.62 19.62
N VAL A 473 -4.02 -1.76 19.42
CA VAL A 473 -3.86 -2.79 20.47
C VAL A 473 -3.20 -2.18 21.69
N TRP A 474 -2.08 -1.48 21.53
CA TRP A 474 -1.37 -0.83 22.63
C TRP A 474 -2.26 0.15 23.39
N LYS A 475 -2.95 1.05 22.69
CA LYS A 475 -3.85 2.03 23.33
C LYS A 475 -4.99 1.37 24.10
N LEU A 476 -5.56 0.28 23.57
CA LEU A 476 -6.60 -0.47 24.25
C LEU A 476 -6.09 -1.10 25.54
N THR A 477 -4.89 -1.70 25.52
CA THR A 477 -4.29 -2.30 26.72
C THR A 477 -3.87 -1.23 27.73
N LYS A 478 -3.28 -0.13 27.28
CA LYS A 478 -2.78 0.96 28.13
C LYS A 478 -3.90 1.61 28.96
N ALA A 479 -5.09 1.73 28.38
CA ALA A 479 -6.28 2.24 29.07
C ALA A 479 -6.77 1.38 30.26
N LEU A 480 -6.18 0.19 30.51
CA LEU A 480 -6.52 -0.62 31.68
C LEU A 480 -5.82 -0.17 32.98
N TRP A 481 -4.83 0.71 32.88
CA TRP A 481 -4.03 1.20 34.01
C TRP A 481 -3.75 2.71 33.96
N GLU A 482 -4.20 3.40 32.91
CA GLU A 482 -4.41 4.86 32.90
C GLU A 482 -5.77 5.16 33.54
#